data_AF-A0AAU7GBN1-F1
#
_entry.id   AF-A0AAU7GBN1-F1
#
_cell.length_a   1.000
_cell.length_b   1.000
_cell.length_c   1.000
_cell.angle_alpha   90.00
_cell.angle_beta   90.00
_cell.angle_gamma   90.00
#
_symmetry.space_group_name_H-M   'P 1'
#
loop_
_entity.id
_entity.type
_entity.pdbx_description
1 polymer ?
#
loop_
_entity_poly.entity_id
_entity_poly.type
_entity_poly.pdbx_seq_one_letter_code
_entity_poly.pdbx_strand_id
1 'polypeptide(L)'
;MDVVNEFIAQAAASPWVYLVVFAVVLVDAFFPPVPSESVVIAAAAAAVATGNPNLPLLLACAAAGAVAGDNLTFAVGRAVGLDRFRFERRPRLRAALERARSGIHARAGVLVLSARYVPIGRVAVNLVAGAAGLSRRRFLLLSALAGVSWALYSVTVGVLAAHWLHGNAVLAMLIGIAVGVAVGFIVDATIRLTSRRRPAAGEAANGTGTDEATAERAGATISEGVVR
;
A
#
# COMPACT_ATOMS: atom_id res chain seq x y z
N MET A 1 2.32 -37.25 9.92
CA MET A 1 1.40 -36.09 9.75
C MET A 1 0.95 -35.54 11.10
N ASP A 2 0.97 -36.37 12.15
CA ASP A 2 0.52 -35.97 13.51
C ASP A 2 1.47 -34.99 14.20
N VAL A 3 2.79 -35.20 14.12
CA VAL A 3 3.80 -34.30 14.75
C VAL A 3 3.72 -32.87 14.20
N VAL A 4 3.43 -32.71 12.90
CA VAL A 4 3.28 -31.40 12.26
C VAL A 4 1.98 -30.73 12.71
N ASN A 5 0.88 -31.48 12.77
CA ASN A 5 -0.39 -30.97 13.29
C ASN A 5 -0.30 -30.59 14.78
N GLU A 6 0.43 -31.36 15.57
CA GLU A 6 0.63 -31.15 17.01
C GLU A 6 1.51 -29.92 17.27
N PHE A 7 2.58 -29.73 16.49
CA PHE A 7 3.40 -28.52 16.53
C PHE A 7 2.61 -27.26 16.10
N ILE A 8 1.79 -27.36 15.05
CA ILE A 8 0.92 -26.27 14.62
C ILE A 8 -0.12 -25.95 15.70
N ALA A 9 -0.73 -26.96 16.33
CA ALA A 9 -1.69 -26.76 17.41
C ALA A 9 -1.06 -26.11 18.64
N GLN A 10 0.16 -26.51 19.01
CA GLN A 10 0.88 -25.95 20.16
C GLN A 10 1.35 -24.52 19.89
N ALA A 11 1.78 -24.22 18.66
CA ALA A 11 2.07 -22.87 18.22
C ALA A 11 0.79 -22.01 18.20
N ALA A 12 -0.31 -22.51 17.63
CA ALA A 12 -1.60 -21.81 17.52
C ALA A 12 -2.26 -21.54 18.88
N ALA A 13 -2.09 -22.43 19.86
CA ALA A 13 -2.56 -22.24 21.24
C ALA A 13 -1.70 -21.25 22.04
N SER A 14 -0.50 -20.92 21.55
CA SER A 14 0.40 -20.00 22.22
C SER A 14 -0.07 -18.55 22.05
N PRO A 15 -0.19 -17.75 23.13
CA PRO A 15 -0.52 -16.33 23.04
C PRO A 15 0.41 -15.53 22.12
N TRP A 16 1.60 -16.05 21.85
CA TRP A 16 2.58 -15.49 20.94
C TRP A 16 2.10 -15.39 19.50
N VAL A 17 1.15 -16.23 19.06
CA VAL A 17 0.62 -16.14 17.68
C VAL A 17 -0.04 -14.79 17.40
N TYR A 18 -0.74 -14.22 18.38
CA TYR A 18 -1.32 -12.89 18.24
C TYR A 18 -0.26 -11.80 18.04
N LEU A 19 0.84 -11.88 18.81
CA LEU A 19 1.97 -10.96 18.71
C LEU A 19 2.70 -11.12 17.38
N VAL A 20 2.91 -12.36 16.92
CA VAL A 20 3.56 -12.65 15.63
C VAL A 20 2.70 -12.12 14.49
N VAL A 21 1.39 -12.38 14.49
CA VAL A 21 0.47 -11.84 13.48
C VAL A 21 0.50 -10.31 13.47
N PHE A 22 0.39 -9.69 14.65
CA PHE A 22 0.49 -8.24 14.77
C PHE A 22 1.80 -7.71 14.20
N ALA A 23 2.94 -8.31 14.56
CA ALA A 23 4.26 -7.89 14.12
C ALA A 23 4.46 -8.08 12.61
N VAL A 24 4.04 -9.21 12.06
CA VAL A 24 4.13 -9.50 10.62
C VAL A 24 3.31 -8.49 9.82
N VAL A 25 2.06 -8.23 10.22
CA VAL A 25 1.20 -7.25 9.54
C VAL A 25 1.74 -5.83 9.68
N LEU A 26 2.33 -5.48 10.83
CA LEU A 26 2.96 -4.18 11.04
C LEU A 26 4.19 -4.00 10.14
N VAL A 27 5.06 -5.00 10.05
CA VAL A 27 6.28 -4.95 9.23
C VAL A 27 5.95 -4.94 7.74
N ASP A 28 4.92 -5.66 7.32
CA ASP A 28 4.41 -5.63 5.94
C ASP A 28 4.01 -4.23 5.48
N ALA A 29 3.60 -3.34 6.40
CA ALA A 29 3.35 -1.94 6.06
C ALA A 29 4.59 -1.20 5.53
N PHE A 30 5.80 -1.66 5.87
CA PHE A 30 7.07 -1.10 5.39
C PHE A 30 7.69 -1.93 4.27
N PHE A 31 7.49 -3.25 4.33
CA PHE A 31 8.06 -4.21 3.41
C PHE A 31 6.93 -5.01 2.75
N PRO A 32 6.33 -4.51 1.66
CA PRO A 32 5.27 -5.19 0.91
C PRO A 32 5.54 -6.64 0.46
N PRO A 33 6.79 -7.14 0.29
CA PRO A 33 7.00 -8.55 -0.03
C PRO A 33 6.71 -9.51 1.14
N VAL A 34 6.34 -9.03 2.33
CA VAL A 34 6.00 -9.89 3.47
C VAL A 34 4.61 -10.51 3.24
N PRO A 35 4.45 -11.84 3.28
CA PRO A 35 3.18 -12.51 3.00
C PRO A 35 2.20 -12.43 4.19
N SER A 36 1.86 -11.22 4.62
CA SER A 36 1.01 -10.97 5.80
C SER A 36 -0.41 -11.52 5.63
N GLU A 37 -0.96 -11.41 4.42
CA GLU A 37 -2.27 -11.95 4.05
C GLU A 37 -2.31 -13.47 4.20
N SER A 38 -1.32 -14.18 3.68
CA SER A 38 -1.21 -15.63 3.81
C SER A 38 -1.10 -16.08 5.26
N VAL A 39 -0.37 -15.34 6.10
CA VAL A 39 -0.23 -15.65 7.55
C VAL A 39 -1.57 -15.52 8.27
N VAL A 40 -2.34 -14.45 8.01
CA VAL A 40 -3.66 -14.26 8.65
C VAL A 40 -4.66 -15.32 8.17
N ILE A 41 -4.69 -15.64 6.87
CA ILE A 41 -5.54 -16.68 6.30
C ILE A 41 -5.21 -18.05 6.92
N ALA A 42 -3.92 -18.39 7.01
CA ALA A 42 -3.46 -19.63 7.61
C ALA A 42 -3.83 -19.73 9.10
N ALA A 43 -3.62 -18.67 9.87
CA ALA A 43 -3.99 -18.62 11.29
C ALA A 43 -5.50 -18.74 11.49
N ALA A 44 -6.31 -18.12 10.63
CA ALA A 44 -7.77 -18.24 10.67
C ALA A 44 -8.25 -19.66 10.30
N ALA A 45 -7.59 -20.31 9.34
CA ALA A 45 -7.88 -21.70 8.99
C ALA A 45 -7.52 -22.66 10.14
N ALA A 46 -6.37 -22.46 10.79
CA ALA A 46 -5.95 -23.23 11.95
C ALA A 46 -6.92 -23.07 13.13
N ALA A 47 -7.46 -21.87 13.32
CA ALA A 47 -8.49 -21.59 14.33
C ALA A 47 -9.75 -22.44 14.16
N VAL A 48 -10.20 -22.64 12.92
CA VAL A 48 -11.36 -23.50 12.63
C VAL A 48 -11.01 -24.97 12.83
N ALA A 49 -9.82 -25.41 12.40
CA ALA A 49 -9.43 -26.82 12.46
C ALA A 49 -9.12 -27.31 13.89
N THR A 50 -8.54 -26.47 14.73
CA THR A 50 -8.01 -26.84 16.06
C THR A 50 -8.72 -26.16 17.23
N GLY A 51 -9.63 -25.22 16.95
CA GLY A 51 -10.24 -24.35 17.95
C GLY A 51 -9.35 -23.20 18.43
N ASN A 52 -8.10 -23.10 17.95
CA ASN A 52 -7.13 -22.06 18.32
C ASN A 52 -6.35 -21.53 17.10
N PRO A 53 -5.98 -20.25 17.04
CA PRO A 53 -6.23 -19.17 18.02
C PRO A 53 -7.68 -18.64 17.98
N ASN A 54 -8.14 -17.99 19.05
CA ASN A 54 -9.41 -17.25 19.07
C ASN A 54 -9.53 -16.27 17.88
N LEU A 55 -10.54 -16.48 17.04
CA LEU A 55 -10.77 -15.72 15.80
C LEU A 55 -11.03 -14.22 16.03
N PRO A 56 -11.92 -13.79 16.96
CA PRO A 56 -12.08 -12.38 17.30
C PRO A 56 -10.77 -11.70 17.69
N LEU A 57 -9.95 -12.36 18.51
CA LEU A 57 -8.67 -11.80 18.95
C LEU A 57 -7.65 -11.75 17.80
N LEU A 58 -7.61 -12.77 16.94
CA LEU A 58 -6.81 -12.78 15.72
C LEU A 58 -7.17 -11.60 14.81
N LEU A 59 -8.47 -11.38 14.59
CA LEU A 59 -8.97 -10.26 13.80
C LEU A 59 -8.56 -8.92 14.40
N ALA A 60 -8.72 -8.75 15.72
CA ALA A 60 -8.33 -7.54 16.43
C ALA A 60 -6.82 -7.27 16.30
N CYS A 61 -5.98 -8.29 16.44
CA CYS A 61 -4.52 -8.17 16.29
C CYS A 61 -4.11 -7.84 14.85
N ALA A 62 -4.70 -8.51 13.86
CA ALA A 62 -4.44 -8.22 12.44
C ALA A 62 -4.87 -6.78 12.07
N ALA A 63 -6.06 -6.34 12.52
CA ALA A 63 -6.54 -4.98 12.31
C ALA A 63 -5.67 -3.95 13.05
N ALA A 64 -5.25 -4.23 14.28
CA ALA A 64 -4.39 -3.33 15.04
C ALA A 64 -3.00 -3.18 14.39
N GLY A 65 -2.37 -4.27 13.96
CA GLY A 65 -1.07 -4.25 13.27
C GLY A 65 -1.15 -3.48 11.96
N ALA A 66 -2.23 -3.70 11.21
CA ALA A 66 -2.55 -2.99 9.98
C ALA A 66 -2.64 -1.46 10.17
N VAL A 67 -3.42 -1.03 11.16
CA VAL A 67 -3.63 0.39 11.46
C VAL A 67 -2.35 1.02 12.00
N ALA A 68 -1.63 0.31 12.88
CA ALA A 68 -0.38 0.79 13.43
C ALA A 68 0.67 1.02 12.33
N GLY A 69 0.84 0.05 11.42
CA GLY A 69 1.78 0.16 10.29
C GLY A 69 1.42 1.31 9.33
N ASP A 70 0.13 1.44 8.97
CA ASP A 70 -0.35 2.54 8.14
C ASP A 70 -0.11 3.91 8.80
N ASN A 71 -0.35 4.02 10.12
CA ASN A 71 -0.13 5.27 10.84
C ASN A 71 1.37 5.58 10.99
N LEU A 72 2.23 4.57 11.09
CA LEU A 72 3.67 4.77 11.16
C LEU A 72 4.22 5.26 9.81
N THR A 73 3.81 4.65 8.70
CA THR A 73 4.17 5.13 7.34
C THR A 73 3.65 6.55 7.09
N PHE A 74 2.42 6.86 7.51
CA PHE A 74 1.87 8.21 7.46
C PHE A 74 2.62 9.22 8.34
N ALA A 75 3.06 8.80 9.54
CA ALA A 75 3.85 9.65 10.42
C ALA A 75 5.22 9.96 9.81
N VAL A 76 5.88 8.96 9.19
CA VAL A 76 7.11 9.15 8.40
C VAL A 76 6.88 10.15 7.28
N GLY A 77 5.81 9.98 6.49
CA GLY A 77 5.45 10.91 5.42
C GLY A 77 5.25 12.35 5.92
N ARG A 78 4.56 12.52 7.05
CA ARG A 78 4.37 13.84 7.68
C ARG A 78 5.68 14.44 8.18
N ALA A 79 6.56 13.65 8.78
CA ALA A 79 7.84 14.11 9.31
C ALA A 79 8.81 14.55 8.20
N VAL A 80 8.75 13.91 7.04
CA VAL A 80 9.45 14.36 5.83
C VAL A 80 8.84 15.69 5.36
N GLY A 81 7.52 15.72 5.18
CA GLY A 81 6.75 16.91 4.79
C GLY A 81 7.06 17.40 3.38
N LEU A 82 6.04 17.83 2.62
CA LEU A 82 6.26 18.41 1.30
C LEU A 82 6.94 19.80 1.37
N ASP A 83 6.79 20.49 2.50
CA ASP A 83 7.20 21.88 2.68
C ASP A 83 8.65 22.03 3.21
N ARG A 84 9.30 20.91 3.61
CA ARG A 84 10.65 20.91 4.21
C ARG A 84 11.77 21.09 3.20
N PHE A 85 11.54 20.64 1.97
CA PHE A 85 12.47 20.89 0.87
C PHE A 85 12.09 22.23 0.23
N ARG A 86 13.07 23.13 0.10
CA ARG A 86 12.93 24.43 -0.59
C ARG A 86 12.70 24.21 -2.09
N PHE A 87 11.54 23.68 -2.44
CA PHE A 87 11.08 23.48 -3.81
C PHE A 87 10.74 24.79 -4.52
N GLU A 88 10.88 25.94 -3.83
CA GLU A 88 10.81 27.30 -4.38
C GLU A 88 11.64 27.49 -5.65
N ARG A 89 12.74 26.73 -5.81
CA ARG A 89 13.61 26.81 -6.99
C ARG A 89 13.12 25.99 -8.21
N ARG A 90 12.04 25.21 -8.11
CA ARG A 90 11.51 24.40 -9.21
C ARG A 90 9.97 24.48 -9.32
N PRO A 91 9.42 25.39 -10.13
CA PRO A 91 7.97 25.62 -10.22
C PRO A 91 7.18 24.40 -10.72
N ARG A 92 7.75 23.57 -11.60
CA ARG A 92 7.13 22.32 -12.05
C ARG A 92 6.92 21.32 -10.90
N LEU A 93 7.91 21.22 -10.01
CA LEU A 93 7.85 20.34 -8.85
C LEU A 93 6.84 20.85 -7.82
N ARG A 94 6.79 22.16 -7.57
CA ARG A 94 5.76 22.78 -6.73
C ARG A 94 4.34 22.52 -7.23
N ALA A 95 4.10 22.71 -8.54
CA ALA A 95 2.78 22.43 -9.13
C ALA A 95 2.40 20.94 -9.02
N ALA A 96 3.35 20.02 -9.15
CA ALA A 96 3.11 18.60 -8.95
C ALA A 96 2.75 18.28 -7.48
N LEU A 97 3.44 18.90 -6.52
CA LEU A 97 3.17 18.73 -5.08
C LEU A 97 1.81 19.31 -4.67
N GLU A 98 1.43 20.47 -5.19
CA GLU A 98 0.11 21.08 -4.94
C GLU A 98 -1.03 20.24 -5.56
N ARG A 99 -0.81 19.64 -6.73
CA ARG A 99 -1.76 18.65 -7.31
C ARG A 99 -1.86 17.39 -6.47
N ALA A 100 -0.74 16.86 -5.96
CA ALA A 100 -0.76 15.70 -5.08
C ALA A 100 -1.50 16.00 -3.76
N ARG A 101 -1.26 17.18 -3.18
CA ARG A 101 -1.93 17.66 -1.97
C ARG A 101 -3.44 17.80 -2.18
N SER A 102 -3.87 18.57 -3.19
CA SER A 102 -5.29 18.73 -3.51
C SER A 102 -5.99 17.42 -3.88
N GLY A 103 -5.31 16.54 -4.64
CA GLY A 103 -5.81 15.22 -5.01
C GLY A 103 -6.06 14.31 -3.80
N ILE A 104 -5.15 14.29 -2.83
CA ILE A 104 -5.35 13.55 -1.58
C ILE A 104 -6.45 14.18 -0.73
N HIS A 105 -6.47 15.50 -0.54
CA HIS A 105 -7.50 16.13 0.31
C HIS A 105 -8.92 15.91 -0.24
N ALA A 106 -9.07 15.91 -1.58
CA ALA A 106 -10.34 15.66 -2.24
C ALA A 106 -10.78 14.18 -2.21
N ARG A 107 -9.83 13.23 -2.37
CA ARG A 107 -10.13 11.79 -2.55
C ARG A 107 -9.51 10.88 -1.49
N ALA A 108 -9.15 11.41 -0.32
CA ALA A 108 -8.47 10.66 0.75
C ALA A 108 -9.16 9.34 1.08
N GLY A 109 -10.49 9.32 1.17
CA GLY A 109 -11.25 8.10 1.46
C GLY A 109 -11.03 7.02 0.41
N VAL A 110 -11.34 7.32 -0.85
CA VAL A 110 -11.18 6.37 -1.96
C VAL A 110 -9.71 5.94 -2.09
N LEU A 111 -8.76 6.86 -1.99
CA LEU A 111 -7.34 6.56 -2.13
C LEU A 111 -6.82 5.66 -1.00
N VAL A 112 -7.12 5.96 0.26
CA VAL A 112 -6.64 5.16 1.40
C VAL A 112 -7.30 3.78 1.42
N LEU A 113 -8.61 3.71 1.15
CA LEU A 113 -9.32 2.43 1.12
C LEU A 113 -8.88 1.56 -0.06
N SER A 114 -8.73 2.14 -1.27
CA SER A 114 -8.32 1.38 -2.46
C SER A 114 -6.86 0.96 -2.40
N ALA A 115 -5.97 1.81 -1.87
CA ALA A 115 -4.55 1.51 -1.76
C ALA A 115 -4.27 0.29 -0.87
N ARG A 116 -5.19 -0.03 0.06
CA ARG A 116 -5.11 -1.23 0.90
C ARG A 116 -4.99 -2.54 0.10
N TYR A 117 -5.58 -2.58 -1.10
CA TYR A 117 -5.56 -3.75 -1.99
C TYR A 117 -4.40 -3.71 -3.00
N VAL A 118 -3.54 -2.69 -2.93
CA VAL A 118 -2.41 -2.48 -3.82
C VAL A 118 -1.14 -2.44 -2.96
N PRO A 119 -0.36 -3.54 -2.84
CA PRO A 119 0.72 -3.66 -1.84
C PRO A 119 1.72 -2.50 -1.86
N ILE A 120 2.21 -2.12 -3.04
CA ILE A 120 3.13 -0.99 -3.23
C ILE A 120 2.39 0.36 -3.14
N GLY A 121 1.14 0.39 -3.61
CA GLY A 121 0.30 1.58 -3.61
C GLY A 121 -0.02 2.08 -2.20
N ARG A 122 -0.21 1.16 -1.23
CA ARG A 122 -0.48 1.48 0.18
C ARG A 122 0.60 2.36 0.79
N VAL A 123 1.86 1.94 0.68
CA VAL A 123 3.00 2.67 1.26
C VAL A 123 3.11 4.07 0.65
N ALA A 124 3.01 4.17 -0.68
CA ALA A 124 3.04 5.44 -1.38
C ALA A 124 1.89 6.36 -0.97
N VAL A 125 0.65 5.86 -0.93
CA VAL A 125 -0.52 6.67 -0.55
C VAL A 125 -0.43 7.14 0.91
N ASN A 126 -0.01 6.28 1.84
CA ASN A 126 0.15 6.65 3.24
C ASN A 126 1.24 7.71 3.43
N LEU A 127 2.40 7.53 2.78
CA LEU A 127 3.49 8.50 2.81
C LEU A 127 3.06 9.85 2.22
N VAL A 128 2.44 9.85 1.03
CA VAL A 128 1.99 11.08 0.37
C VAL A 128 0.88 11.73 1.18
N ALA A 129 -0.03 10.97 1.80
CA ALA A 129 -1.07 11.52 2.67
C ALA A 129 -0.49 12.21 3.91
N GLY A 130 0.57 11.64 4.48
CA GLY A 130 1.33 12.25 5.57
C GLY A 130 2.01 13.52 5.14
N ALA A 131 2.76 13.47 4.03
CA ALA A 131 3.53 14.57 3.50
C ALA A 131 2.65 15.75 3.05
N ALA A 132 1.47 15.45 2.49
CA ALA A 132 0.45 16.42 2.08
C ALA A 132 -0.29 17.10 3.26
N GLY A 133 -0.01 16.68 4.50
CA GLY A 133 -0.60 17.27 5.70
C GLY A 133 -2.07 16.92 5.91
N LEU A 134 -2.54 15.75 5.47
CA LEU A 134 -3.88 15.27 5.79
C LEU A 134 -4.07 15.21 7.32
N SER A 135 -5.26 15.46 7.88
CA SER A 135 -5.44 15.45 9.33
C SER A 135 -5.23 14.05 9.93
N ARG A 136 -4.53 13.94 11.07
CA ARG A 136 -4.24 12.65 11.73
C ARG A 136 -5.49 11.85 12.03
N ARG A 137 -6.53 12.51 12.54
CA ARG A 137 -7.81 11.88 12.88
C ARG A 137 -8.51 11.31 11.65
N ARG A 138 -8.55 12.06 10.54
CA ARG A 138 -9.18 11.60 9.29
C ARG A 138 -8.43 10.41 8.71
N PHE A 139 -7.10 10.46 8.68
CA PHE A 139 -6.30 9.33 8.21
C PHE A 139 -6.48 8.10 9.10
N LEU A 140 -6.44 8.25 10.43
CA LEU A 140 -6.64 7.15 11.37
C LEU A 140 -7.99 6.46 11.16
N LEU A 141 -9.08 7.20 10.98
CA LEU A 141 -10.40 6.62 10.73
C LEU A 141 -10.45 5.86 9.40
N LEU A 142 -9.89 6.44 8.32
CA LEU A 142 -9.86 5.79 7.02
C LEU A 142 -8.99 4.52 7.02
N SER A 143 -7.81 4.59 7.65
CA SER A 143 -6.91 3.45 7.82
C SER A 143 -7.53 2.37 8.73
N ALA A 144 -8.24 2.76 9.79
CA ALA A 144 -8.97 1.84 10.64
C ALA A 144 -10.05 1.07 9.88
N LEU A 145 -10.87 1.79 9.09
CA LEU A 145 -11.88 1.14 8.25
C LEU A 145 -11.25 0.19 7.23
N ALA A 146 -10.19 0.62 6.54
CA ALA A 146 -9.49 -0.19 5.56
C ALA A 146 -8.77 -1.41 6.18
N GLY A 147 -8.17 -1.23 7.37
CA GLY A 147 -7.49 -2.27 8.13
C GLY A 147 -8.45 -3.32 8.66
N VAL A 148 -9.58 -2.90 9.24
CA VAL A 148 -10.64 -3.79 9.72
C VAL A 148 -11.29 -4.53 8.55
N SER A 149 -11.62 -3.86 7.44
CA SER A 149 -12.21 -4.52 6.28
C SER A 149 -11.28 -5.58 5.70
N TRP A 150 -9.98 -5.29 5.61
CA TRP A 150 -8.97 -6.23 5.14
C TRP A 150 -8.79 -7.43 6.08
N ALA A 151 -8.76 -7.18 7.39
CA ALA A 151 -8.66 -8.25 8.39
C ALA A 151 -9.89 -9.17 8.33
N LEU A 152 -11.08 -8.58 8.23
CA LEU A 152 -12.34 -9.33 8.10
C LEU A 152 -12.36 -10.18 6.83
N TYR A 153 -11.94 -9.61 5.69
CA TYR A 153 -11.77 -10.34 4.44
C TYR A 153 -10.83 -11.54 4.60
N SER A 154 -9.61 -11.31 5.11
CA SER A 154 -8.58 -12.34 5.26
C SER A 154 -9.02 -13.47 6.21
N VAL A 155 -9.62 -13.12 7.34
CA VAL A 155 -10.15 -14.10 8.31
C VAL A 155 -11.30 -14.89 7.69
N THR A 156 -12.22 -14.24 6.99
CA THR A 156 -13.37 -14.92 6.36
C THR A 156 -12.90 -15.90 5.29
N VAL A 157 -11.91 -15.52 4.47
CA VAL A 157 -11.31 -16.41 3.47
C VAL A 157 -10.65 -17.63 4.14
N GLY A 158 -9.89 -17.43 5.21
CA GLY A 158 -9.27 -18.54 5.96
C GLY A 158 -10.30 -19.48 6.59
N VAL A 159 -11.37 -18.93 7.18
CA VAL A 159 -12.48 -19.70 7.74
C VAL A 159 -13.17 -20.52 6.65
N LEU A 160 -13.52 -19.89 5.52
CA LEU A 160 -14.21 -20.57 4.43
C LEU A 160 -13.33 -21.67 3.80
N ALA A 161 -12.04 -21.39 3.60
CA ALA A 161 -11.08 -22.38 3.13
C ALA A 161 -11.04 -23.60 4.05
N ALA A 162 -10.96 -23.41 5.37
CA ALA A 162 -10.95 -24.52 6.32
C ALA A 162 -12.22 -25.40 6.25
N HIS A 163 -13.40 -24.79 6.06
CA HIS A 163 -14.66 -25.52 5.89
C HIS A 163 -14.70 -26.33 4.60
N TRP A 164 -14.23 -25.76 3.48
CA TRP A 164 -14.19 -26.42 2.17
C TRP A 164 -13.16 -27.56 2.09
N LEU A 165 -12.13 -27.52 2.94
CA LEU A 165 -11.01 -28.46 2.92
C LEU A 165 -11.13 -29.58 3.98
N HIS A 166 -12.34 -29.79 4.54
CA HIS A 166 -12.68 -30.90 5.43
C HIS A 166 -11.69 -31.10 6.60
N GLY A 167 -11.10 -30.01 7.12
CA GLY A 167 -10.21 -30.06 8.30
C GLY A 167 -8.73 -30.40 8.04
N ASN A 168 -8.29 -30.53 6.78
CA ASN A 168 -6.86 -30.70 6.48
C ASN A 168 -6.11 -29.35 6.60
N ALA A 169 -5.72 -28.99 7.83
CA ALA A 169 -5.09 -27.71 8.17
C ALA A 169 -3.84 -27.40 7.33
N VAL A 170 -3.01 -28.42 7.06
CA VAL A 170 -1.80 -28.28 6.23
C VAL A 170 -2.15 -27.91 4.79
N LEU A 171 -3.17 -28.56 4.21
CA LEU A 171 -3.61 -28.29 2.84
C LEU A 171 -4.26 -26.90 2.74
N ALA A 172 -5.05 -26.51 3.75
CA ALA A 172 -5.64 -25.18 3.83
C ALA A 172 -4.59 -24.07 3.97
N MET A 173 -3.53 -24.30 4.76
CA MET A 173 -2.40 -23.38 4.86
C MET A 173 -1.63 -23.28 3.54
N LEU A 174 -1.32 -24.41 2.90
CA LEU A 174 -0.61 -24.43 1.61
C LEU A 174 -1.41 -23.75 0.50
N ILE A 175 -2.73 -23.99 0.44
CA ILE A 175 -3.62 -23.33 -0.51
C ILE A 175 -3.76 -21.84 -0.17
N GLY A 176 -3.89 -21.46 1.10
CA GLY A 176 -3.93 -20.05 1.52
C GLY A 176 -2.64 -19.29 1.18
N ILE A 177 -1.48 -19.92 1.34
CA ILE A 177 -0.19 -19.39 0.89
C ILE A 177 -0.15 -19.30 -0.63
N ALA A 178 -0.52 -20.36 -1.35
CA ALA A 178 -0.52 -20.38 -2.81
C ALA A 178 -1.48 -19.33 -3.41
N VAL A 179 -2.67 -19.17 -2.84
CA VAL A 179 -3.66 -18.17 -3.25
C VAL A 179 -3.18 -16.77 -2.90
N GLY A 180 -2.65 -16.54 -1.70
CA GLY A 180 -2.10 -15.22 -1.32
C GLY A 180 -0.92 -14.81 -2.21
N VAL A 181 -0.01 -15.74 -2.50
CA VAL A 181 1.08 -15.53 -3.47
C VAL A 181 0.54 -15.30 -4.87
N ALA A 182 -0.44 -16.08 -5.33
CA ALA A 182 -1.05 -15.92 -6.65
C ALA A 182 -1.78 -14.59 -6.79
N VAL A 183 -2.55 -14.16 -5.78
CA VAL A 183 -3.22 -12.86 -5.74
C VAL A 183 -2.18 -11.75 -5.72
N GLY A 184 -1.14 -11.85 -4.89
CA GLY A 184 -0.01 -10.90 -4.89
C GLY A 184 0.66 -10.79 -6.26
N PHE A 185 0.89 -11.91 -6.93
CA PHE A 185 1.48 -11.97 -8.27
C PHE A 185 0.53 -11.42 -9.35
N ILE A 186 -0.77 -11.71 -9.27
CA ILE A 186 -1.79 -11.20 -10.18
C ILE A 186 -1.94 -9.70 -10.01
N VAL A 187 -1.91 -9.19 -8.79
CA VAL A 187 -1.93 -7.76 -8.49
C VAL A 187 -0.65 -7.09 -9.01
N ASP A 188 0.54 -7.65 -8.78
CA ASP A 188 1.79 -7.11 -9.33
C ASP A 188 1.81 -7.16 -10.87
N ALA A 189 1.30 -8.24 -11.46
CA ALA A 189 1.17 -8.39 -12.91
C ALA A 189 0.15 -7.42 -13.50
N THR A 190 -1.03 -7.24 -12.90
CA THR A 190 -2.03 -6.26 -13.37
C THR A 190 -1.55 -4.84 -13.22
N ILE A 191 -0.80 -4.51 -12.16
CA ILE A 191 -0.15 -3.20 -12.00
C ILE A 191 0.93 -3.02 -13.07
N ARG A 192 1.78 -4.02 -13.36
CA ARG A 192 2.76 -3.95 -14.46
C ARG A 192 2.09 -3.79 -15.82
N LEU A 193 0.96 -4.47 -16.05
CA LEU A 193 0.22 -4.43 -17.32
C LEU A 193 -0.55 -3.10 -17.49
N THR A 194 -1.10 -2.53 -16.42
CA THR A 194 -1.80 -1.23 -16.47
C THR A 194 -0.84 -0.04 -16.36
N SER A 195 0.29 -0.18 -15.66
CA SER A 195 1.39 0.80 -15.63
C SER A 195 2.15 0.85 -16.96
N ARG A 196 2.10 -0.20 -17.79
CA ARG A 196 2.57 -0.14 -19.18
C ARG A 196 1.67 0.70 -20.09
N ARG A 197 0.44 1.03 -19.65
CA ARG A 197 -0.51 1.90 -20.40
C ARG A 197 -0.57 3.35 -19.90
N ARG A 198 0.32 3.73 -18.99
CA ARG A 198 0.68 5.14 -18.81
C ARG A 198 2.15 5.32 -19.23
N PRO A 199 2.43 5.51 -20.54
CA PRO A 199 3.62 6.25 -20.90
C PRO A 199 3.65 7.53 -20.08
N ALA A 200 4.85 7.89 -19.65
CA ALA A 200 5.17 9.10 -18.90
C ALA A 200 4.51 10.35 -19.52
N ALA A 201 3.29 10.67 -19.11
CA ALA A 201 2.66 11.94 -19.41
C ALA A 201 3.13 12.94 -18.34
N GLY A 202 4.35 13.44 -18.51
CA GLY A 202 4.87 14.51 -17.68
C GLY A 202 6.31 14.98 -17.92
N GLU A 203 7.19 14.17 -18.53
CA GLU A 203 8.63 14.50 -18.61
C GLU A 203 9.19 14.69 -20.04
N ALA A 204 8.34 14.83 -21.05
CA ALA A 204 8.80 14.99 -22.45
C ALA A 204 8.00 16.05 -23.27
N ALA A 205 7.58 17.14 -22.63
CA ALA A 205 7.18 18.37 -23.35
C ALA A 205 8.23 19.49 -23.17
N ASN A 206 9.49 19.09 -23.08
CA ASN A 206 10.65 19.97 -23.20
C ASN A 206 11.63 19.27 -24.14
N GLY A 207 11.55 19.56 -25.45
CA GLY A 207 12.40 18.87 -26.40
C GLY A 207 12.30 19.26 -27.88
N THR A 208 11.28 19.98 -28.35
CA THR A 208 11.21 20.37 -29.79
C THR A 208 10.28 21.57 -30.03
N GLY A 209 10.63 22.75 -29.53
CA GLY A 209 9.82 23.95 -29.82
C GLY A 209 10.41 25.26 -29.33
N THR A 210 11.74 25.37 -29.24
CA THR A 210 12.38 26.63 -28.84
C THR A 210 13.71 26.87 -29.57
N ASP A 211 13.86 26.32 -30.78
CA ASP A 211 14.92 26.74 -31.71
C ASP A 211 14.40 27.63 -32.86
N GLU A 212 13.08 27.72 -33.10
CA GLU A 212 12.52 28.67 -34.09
C GLU A 212 12.30 30.09 -33.52
N ALA A 213 11.99 30.23 -32.23
CA ALA A 213 11.71 31.56 -31.64
C ALA A 213 12.97 32.40 -31.37
N THR A 214 14.16 31.80 -31.39
CA THR A 214 15.44 32.49 -31.18
C THR A 214 16.09 32.88 -32.51
N ALA A 215 15.81 32.19 -33.62
CA ALA A 215 16.30 32.57 -34.94
C ALA A 215 15.55 33.79 -35.53
N GLU A 216 14.25 33.92 -35.29
CA GLU A 216 13.45 35.04 -35.84
C GLU A 216 13.69 36.36 -35.08
N ARG A 217 13.98 36.30 -33.77
CA ARG A 217 14.33 37.50 -32.99
C ARG A 217 15.79 37.94 -33.14
N ALA A 218 16.68 37.05 -33.58
CA ALA A 218 18.05 37.44 -33.94
C ALA A 218 18.15 38.10 -35.32
N GLY A 219 17.23 37.78 -36.25
CA GLY A 219 17.16 38.40 -37.57
C GLY A 219 16.54 39.82 -37.58
N ALA A 220 15.64 40.12 -36.64
CA ALA A 220 14.93 41.40 -36.63
C ALA A 220 15.69 42.56 -35.96
N THR A 221 16.79 42.32 -35.25
CA THR A 221 17.55 43.38 -34.53
C THR A 221 18.82 43.84 -35.26
N ILE A 222 19.23 43.16 -36.35
CA ILE A 222 20.41 43.56 -37.14
C ILE A 222 20.04 44.47 -38.34
N SER A 223 18.76 44.57 -38.72
CA SER A 223 18.35 45.37 -39.89
C SER A 223 18.00 46.85 -39.62
N GLU A 224 17.95 47.30 -38.35
CA GLU A 224 17.66 48.72 -38.02
C GLU A 224 18.89 49.55 -37.64
N GLY A 225 20.10 49.00 -37.74
CA GLY A 225 21.35 49.64 -37.28
C GLY A 225 22.37 50.06 -38.33
N VAL A 226 22.11 49.87 -39.64
CA VAL A 226 23.05 50.25 -40.72
C VAL A 226 22.31 50.87 -41.89
N VAL A 227 21.62 51.98 -41.64
CA VAL A 227 21.46 53.09 -42.61
C VAL A 227 21.57 54.38 -41.82
N ARG A 228 22.81 54.78 -41.54
CA ARG A 228 23.23 56.17 -41.41
C ARG A 228 24.75 56.24 -41.49
#